data_AF-A0A370BK58-F1
#
_entry.id   AF-A0A370BK58-F1
#
_cell.length_a   1.000
_cell.length_b   1.000
_cell.length_c   1.000
_cell.angle_alpha   90.00
_cell.angle_beta   90.00
_cell.angle_gamma   90.00
#
_symmetry.space_group_name_H-M   'P 1'
#
loop_
_entity.id
_entity.type
_entity.pdbx_description
1 polymer ?
#
loop_
_entity_poly.entity_id
_entity_poly.type
_entity_poly.pdbx_seq_one_letter_code
_entity_poly.pdbx_strand_id
1 'polypeptide(L)'
;MKRILIRSGKSPFRVATREEFIQQDLIGTNSGNLLFSDAAHKILLTDRTEVTSNGLRTDSSAKRSQQINEEYDVFVVPLANAFRPTFRPALDRLSALIEQLTIPVVVLGVGAQAGDDYDTERLQAIEPSVKRFMRAVLERSASVGVRGELTASYLRELGFREVETIGCPSMFLHGDTFPRPRDPAPFSADSRIAINLSAQANRVGDLVGLARNAHERFPLLTYYAQNLVDAETLFWGDTSAASGDHDALPRRLTHPLLRENKVRVPLDPRTWLDELSTYDFSYGTRIHGNIAALLAGTPAVVLAHDSRTLELCRYFGIPHRMLAGLPADIHPEELYTQADFGGLLDGHKERFDRFTAFLDKNSLENTFTHGDGGAAFEARLNALDLPPSVEVWDGSDDGALRYRISRLREQLVENRALADRHITTLTKTNKELQKQLAKMQKQLTATEKRIAGIEKRAAIRVGSAIRRRIGKVRPSA
;
A
#
# COMPACT_ATOMS: atom_id res chain seq x y z
N MET A 1 6.38 7.16 -30.57
CA MET A 1 5.98 7.50 -29.20
C MET A 1 6.59 6.48 -28.25
N LYS A 2 7.09 6.91 -27.09
CA LYS A 2 7.62 6.03 -26.04
C LYS A 2 6.45 5.48 -25.22
N ARG A 3 6.33 4.16 -25.14
CA ARG A 3 5.24 3.43 -24.47
C ARG A 3 5.64 3.14 -23.02
N ILE A 4 4.96 3.77 -22.07
CA ILE A 4 5.25 3.71 -20.64
C ILE A 4 4.20 2.82 -19.98
N LEU A 5 4.66 1.75 -19.31
CA LEU A 5 3.80 0.95 -18.46
C LEU A 5 3.87 1.48 -17.02
N ILE A 6 2.73 1.71 -16.36
CA ILE A 6 2.66 2.17 -14.97
C ILE A 6 1.96 1.15 -14.08
N ARG A 7 2.60 0.84 -12.94
CA ARG A 7 1.94 0.14 -11.83
C ARG A 7 0.87 1.01 -11.19
N SER A 8 -0.38 0.82 -11.59
CA SER A 8 -1.55 1.62 -11.17
C SER A 8 -2.82 0.77 -11.24
N GLY A 9 -3.86 1.10 -10.48
CA GLY A 9 -5.10 0.32 -10.50
C GLY A 9 -5.95 0.57 -11.73
N LYS A 10 -5.94 1.81 -12.23
CA LYS A 10 -6.63 2.23 -13.46
C LYS A 10 -5.81 3.27 -14.20
N SER A 11 -6.20 3.55 -15.44
CA SER A 11 -5.86 4.82 -16.10
C SER A 11 -6.76 5.93 -15.51
N PRO A 12 -6.26 7.17 -15.34
CA PRO A 12 -7.09 8.31 -14.98
C PRO A 12 -8.27 8.51 -15.95
N PHE A 13 -8.10 8.11 -17.21
CA PHE A 13 -9.12 8.24 -18.24
C PHE A 13 -10.12 7.08 -18.29
N ARG A 14 -9.95 6.05 -17.47
CA ARG A 14 -10.94 4.98 -17.32
C ARG A 14 -11.97 5.41 -16.28
N VAL A 15 -13.17 5.72 -16.76
CA VAL A 15 -14.36 5.92 -15.92
C VAL A 15 -14.86 4.54 -15.49
N ALA A 16 -14.48 4.11 -14.30
CA ALA A 16 -14.94 2.84 -13.73
C ALA A 16 -16.19 3.07 -12.86
N THR A 17 -17.12 2.13 -12.92
CA THR A 17 -18.31 2.11 -12.06
C THR A 17 -17.93 1.81 -10.61
N ARG A 18 -18.79 2.17 -9.65
CA ARG A 18 -18.56 1.89 -8.21
C ARG A 18 -18.35 0.39 -7.97
N GLU A 19 -19.11 -0.43 -8.68
CA GLU A 19 -19.07 -1.88 -8.72
C GLU A 19 -17.69 -2.38 -9.15
N GLU A 20 -17.16 -1.87 -10.28
CA GLU A 20 -15.84 -2.24 -10.75
C GLU A 20 -14.74 -1.86 -9.77
N PHE A 21 -14.80 -0.65 -9.19
CA PHE A 21 -13.84 -0.20 -8.18
C PHE A 21 -13.74 -1.17 -7.01
N ILE A 22 -14.90 -1.57 -6.49
CA ILE A 22 -14.99 -2.45 -5.32
C ILE A 22 -14.58 -3.88 -5.68
N GLN A 23 -15.08 -4.41 -6.80
CA GLN A 23 -14.85 -5.81 -7.18
C GLN A 23 -13.42 -6.08 -7.68
N GLN A 24 -12.80 -5.13 -8.39
CA GLN A 24 -11.46 -5.29 -8.96
C GLN A 24 -10.36 -4.74 -8.05
N ASP A 25 -10.70 -4.12 -6.91
CA ASP A 25 -9.78 -3.41 -6.03
C ASP A 25 -8.86 -2.44 -6.79
N LEU A 26 -9.47 -1.51 -7.53
CA LEU A 26 -8.73 -0.51 -8.33
C LEU A 26 -7.97 0.50 -7.47
N ILE A 27 -8.21 0.52 -6.15
CA ILE A 27 -7.52 1.39 -5.19
C ILE A 27 -6.40 0.66 -4.44
N GLY A 28 -6.21 -0.64 -4.61
CA GLY A 28 -5.17 -1.41 -3.92
C GLY A 28 -5.34 -1.34 -2.41
N THR A 29 -6.57 -1.56 -1.96
CA THR A 29 -7.08 -1.45 -0.59
C THR A 29 -7.13 -0.04 0.00
N ASN A 30 -6.60 0.99 -0.68
CA ASN A 30 -6.57 2.36 -0.16
C ASN A 30 -6.71 3.47 -1.22
N SER A 31 -7.71 4.36 -1.12
CA SER A 31 -7.94 5.43 -2.11
C SER A 31 -6.76 6.39 -2.29
N GLY A 32 -5.92 6.55 -1.26
CA GLY A 32 -4.70 7.36 -1.35
C GLY A 32 -3.71 6.85 -2.41
N ASN A 33 -3.80 5.58 -2.83
CA ASN A 33 -2.99 5.06 -3.92
C ASN A 33 -3.31 5.67 -5.28
N LEU A 34 -4.55 6.15 -5.47
CA LEU A 34 -4.96 6.81 -6.69
C LEU A 34 -4.22 8.12 -6.89
N LEU A 35 -4.04 8.94 -5.84
CA LEU A 35 -3.37 10.25 -5.95
C LEU A 35 -1.97 10.15 -6.57
N PHE A 36 -1.13 9.25 -6.07
CA PHE A 36 0.24 9.15 -6.57
C PHE A 36 0.35 8.37 -7.88
N SER A 37 -0.61 7.50 -8.19
CA SER A 37 -0.61 6.78 -9.47
C SER A 37 -1.16 7.67 -10.60
N ASP A 38 -2.25 8.40 -10.37
CA ASP A 38 -2.80 9.37 -11.33
C ASP A 38 -1.83 10.53 -11.57
N ALA A 39 -1.15 11.02 -10.52
CA ALA A 39 -0.08 11.99 -10.69
C ALA A 39 1.05 11.44 -11.57
N ALA A 40 1.47 10.18 -11.38
CA ALA A 40 2.48 9.57 -12.25
C ALA A 40 2.00 9.45 -13.71
N HIS A 41 0.72 9.13 -13.94
CA HIS A 41 0.13 9.14 -15.28
C HIS A 41 0.17 10.53 -15.92
N LYS A 42 -0.25 11.57 -15.19
CA LYS A 42 -0.20 12.96 -15.67
C LYS A 42 1.23 13.40 -15.99
N ILE A 43 2.13 13.20 -15.03
CA ILE A 43 3.53 13.63 -15.12
C ILE A 43 4.21 13.03 -16.35
N LEU A 44 3.94 11.75 -16.65
CA LEU A 44 4.63 11.04 -17.73
C LEU A 44 3.93 11.12 -19.09
N LEU A 45 2.80 11.84 -19.19
CA LEU A 45 2.08 12.03 -20.44
C LEU A 45 2.57 13.29 -21.17
N THR A 46 3.14 13.10 -22.36
CA THR A 46 3.58 14.15 -23.28
C THR A 46 3.03 13.87 -24.68
N ASP A 47 3.31 14.75 -25.63
CA ASP A 47 3.03 14.53 -27.06
C ASP A 47 3.87 13.38 -27.67
N ARG A 48 4.89 12.90 -26.95
CA ARG A 48 5.83 11.86 -27.38
C ARG A 48 5.71 10.57 -26.58
N THR A 49 4.87 10.52 -25.54
CA THR A 49 4.67 9.32 -24.72
C THR A 49 3.23 8.82 -24.77
N GLU A 50 3.08 7.52 -24.55
CA GLU A 50 1.79 6.87 -24.28
C GLU A 50 1.89 6.17 -22.93
N VAL A 51 0.89 6.32 -22.07
CA VAL A 51 0.94 5.83 -20.69
C VAL A 51 -0.19 4.84 -20.42
N THR A 52 0.18 3.62 -20.04
CA THR A 52 -0.75 2.50 -19.85
C THR A 52 -0.68 1.94 -18.43
N SER A 53 -1.85 1.69 -17.85
CA SER A 53 -1.97 1.02 -16.54
C SER A 53 -1.86 -0.50 -16.69
N ASN A 54 -1.11 -1.18 -15.80
CA ASN A 54 -1.04 -2.65 -15.78
C ASN A 54 -1.81 -3.33 -14.66
N GLY A 55 -2.60 -2.59 -13.88
CA GLY A 55 -3.26 -3.09 -12.69
C GLY A 55 -2.33 -3.20 -11.48
N LEU A 56 -2.91 -3.41 -10.29
CA LEU A 56 -2.14 -3.47 -9.04
C LEU A 56 -1.60 -4.86 -8.72
N ARG A 57 -2.21 -5.90 -9.29
CA ARG A 57 -1.81 -7.30 -9.14
C ARG A 57 -0.65 -7.60 -10.07
N THR A 58 0.50 -7.90 -9.49
CA THR A 58 1.65 -8.37 -10.27
C THR A 58 1.44 -9.79 -10.78
N ASP A 59 1.45 -9.96 -12.09
CA ASP A 59 1.65 -11.24 -12.77
C ASP A 59 3.12 -11.36 -13.16
N SER A 60 3.83 -12.31 -12.52
CA SER A 60 5.25 -12.57 -12.74
C SER A 60 5.50 -13.75 -13.70
N SER A 61 4.50 -14.13 -14.49
CA SER A 61 4.63 -15.20 -15.50
C SER A 61 5.56 -14.79 -16.64
N ALA A 62 6.25 -15.78 -17.23
CA ALA A 62 7.13 -15.56 -18.39
C ALA A 62 6.37 -14.98 -19.59
N LYS A 63 5.10 -15.36 -19.78
CA LYS A 63 4.24 -14.79 -20.82
C LYS A 63 4.04 -13.29 -20.61
N ARG A 64 3.77 -12.87 -19.37
CA ARG A 64 3.55 -11.45 -19.07
C ARG A 64 4.83 -10.63 -19.18
N SER A 65 5.97 -11.15 -18.72
CA SER A 65 7.25 -10.45 -18.86
C SER A 65 7.66 -10.29 -20.32
N GLN A 66 7.51 -11.33 -21.15
CA GLN A 66 7.75 -11.25 -22.60
C GLN A 66 6.85 -10.18 -23.25
N GLN A 67 5.55 -10.21 -22.96
CA GLN A 67 4.62 -9.21 -23.47
C GLN A 67 5.06 -7.79 -23.09
N ILE A 68 5.48 -7.58 -21.84
CA ILE A 68 5.94 -6.26 -21.39
C ILE A 68 7.19 -5.81 -22.16
N ASN A 69 8.15 -6.70 -22.38
CA ASN A 69 9.38 -6.40 -23.10
C ASN A 69 9.15 -6.06 -24.59
N GLU A 70 8.10 -6.63 -25.21
CA GLU A 70 7.74 -6.37 -26.61
C GLU A 70 6.90 -5.10 -26.78
N GLU A 71 5.97 -4.85 -25.84
CA GLU A 71 4.95 -3.80 -25.96
C GLU A 71 5.33 -2.46 -25.33
N TYR A 72 6.31 -2.41 -24.43
CA TYR A 72 6.64 -1.19 -23.67
C TYR A 72 8.13 -0.88 -23.72
N ASP A 73 8.45 0.39 -23.53
CA ASP A 73 9.83 0.88 -23.60
C ASP A 73 10.38 1.21 -22.20
N VAL A 74 9.52 1.32 -21.18
CA VAL A 74 9.88 1.49 -19.77
C VAL A 74 8.73 1.05 -18.85
N PHE A 75 9.06 0.46 -17.71
CA PHE A 75 8.10 0.14 -16.65
C PHE A 75 8.33 1.04 -15.43
N VAL A 76 7.34 1.88 -15.12
CA VAL A 76 7.38 2.80 -13.99
C VAL A 76 6.54 2.25 -12.83
N VAL A 77 7.11 2.29 -11.63
CA VAL A 77 6.53 1.67 -10.44
C VAL A 77 6.36 2.72 -9.34
N PRO A 78 5.23 3.44 -9.31
CA PRO A 78 4.83 4.22 -8.14
C PRO A 78 4.55 3.28 -6.97
N LEU A 79 5.22 3.52 -5.85
CA LEU A 79 5.01 2.78 -4.61
C LEU A 79 4.63 3.73 -3.49
N ALA A 80 4.17 3.18 -2.38
CA ALA A 80 4.02 3.91 -1.13
C ALA A 80 4.96 3.27 -0.11
N ASN A 81 4.42 2.75 0.97
CA ASN A 81 5.11 2.05 2.04
C ASN A 81 5.37 0.57 1.72
N ALA A 82 6.05 0.27 0.61
CA ALA A 82 6.23 -1.10 0.15
C ALA A 82 7.17 -1.93 1.04
N PHE A 83 8.09 -1.30 1.78
CA PHE A 83 8.95 -2.01 2.73
C PHE A 83 8.25 -2.15 4.07
N ARG A 84 7.35 -3.15 4.13
CA ARG A 84 6.64 -3.57 5.34
C ARG A 84 6.36 -5.08 5.31
N PRO A 85 6.30 -5.76 6.47
CA PRO A 85 6.09 -7.21 6.53
C PRO A 85 4.89 -7.73 5.73
N THR A 86 3.76 -7.03 5.80
CA THR A 86 2.52 -7.45 5.13
C THR A 86 2.57 -7.34 3.60
N PHE A 87 3.52 -6.56 3.05
CA PHE A 87 3.67 -6.40 1.60
C PHE A 87 4.74 -7.31 0.99
N ARG A 88 5.51 -8.03 1.82
CA ARG A 88 6.58 -8.92 1.37
C ARG A 88 6.18 -9.85 0.22
N PRO A 89 5.03 -10.56 0.24
CA PRO A 89 4.66 -11.44 -0.87
C PRO A 89 4.43 -10.70 -2.19
N ALA A 90 3.90 -9.47 -2.14
CA ALA A 90 3.72 -8.64 -3.32
C ALA A 90 5.05 -8.08 -3.82
N LEU A 91 5.95 -7.69 -2.91
CA LEU A 91 7.31 -7.27 -3.22
C LEU A 91 8.09 -8.39 -3.92
N ASP A 92 8.03 -9.62 -3.40
CA ASP A 92 8.72 -10.78 -3.98
C ASP A 92 8.22 -11.10 -5.41
N ARG A 93 6.90 -11.00 -5.65
CA ARG A 93 6.32 -11.15 -6.99
C ARG A 93 6.77 -10.04 -7.94
N LEU A 94 6.82 -8.79 -7.44
CA LEU A 94 7.28 -7.66 -8.22
C LEU A 94 8.75 -7.80 -8.60
N SER A 95 9.62 -8.21 -7.67
CA SER A 95 11.02 -8.53 -7.97
C SER A 95 11.14 -9.63 -9.02
N ALA A 96 10.35 -10.71 -8.90
CA ALA A 96 10.37 -11.81 -9.87
C ALA A 96 9.93 -11.37 -11.28
N LEU A 97 9.01 -10.42 -11.40
CA LEU A 97 8.66 -9.83 -12.69
C LEU A 97 9.82 -8.98 -13.23
N ILE A 98 10.35 -8.06 -12.41
CA ILE A 98 11.41 -7.12 -12.80
C ILE A 98 12.65 -7.85 -13.30
N GLU A 99 13.06 -8.93 -12.61
CA GLU A 99 14.21 -9.77 -12.99
C GLU A 99 14.10 -10.35 -14.42
N GLN A 100 12.88 -10.49 -14.96
CA GLN A 100 12.61 -11.00 -16.31
C GLN A 100 12.47 -9.89 -17.36
N LEU A 101 12.45 -8.61 -16.96
CA LEU A 101 12.32 -7.50 -17.89
C LEU A 101 13.67 -7.15 -18.52
N THR A 102 13.66 -6.78 -19.80
CA THR A 102 14.81 -6.27 -20.55
C THR A 102 14.76 -4.75 -20.75
N ILE A 103 13.63 -4.14 -20.36
CA ILE A 103 13.39 -2.70 -20.44
C ILE A 103 13.76 -2.00 -19.10
N PRO A 104 14.03 -0.69 -19.11
CA PRO A 104 14.23 0.08 -17.89
C PRO A 104 13.07 -0.04 -16.91
N VAL A 105 13.38 -0.01 -15.61
CA VAL A 105 12.38 -0.06 -14.53
C VAL A 105 12.65 1.06 -13.53
N VAL A 106 11.73 2.02 -13.40
CA VAL A 106 11.94 3.21 -12.56
C VAL A 106 10.95 3.24 -11.41
N VAL A 107 11.45 3.33 -10.18
CA VAL A 107 10.61 3.40 -8.97
C VAL A 107 10.35 4.86 -8.58
N LEU A 108 9.08 5.28 -8.60
CA LEU A 108 8.65 6.62 -8.21
C LEU A 108 8.23 6.65 -6.75
N GLY A 109 9.22 6.75 -5.87
CA GLY A 109 9.03 6.97 -4.43
C GLY A 109 8.58 5.71 -3.72
N VAL A 110 9.51 4.99 -3.07
CA VAL A 110 9.22 3.91 -2.13
C VAL A 110 9.54 4.32 -0.70
N GLY A 111 8.78 3.81 0.26
CA GLY A 111 8.90 4.11 1.69
C GLY A 111 9.02 2.86 2.56
N ALA A 112 9.79 2.97 3.64
CA ALA A 112 9.85 1.99 4.72
C ALA A 112 8.83 2.30 5.82
N GLN A 113 8.26 1.25 6.43
CA GLN A 113 7.32 1.38 7.53
C GLN A 113 7.92 0.88 8.84
N ALA A 114 8.32 1.82 9.69
CA ALA A 114 8.78 1.56 11.05
C ALA A 114 7.85 2.23 12.09
N GLY A 115 8.17 2.09 13.38
CA GLY A 115 7.57 2.89 14.45
C GLY A 115 7.81 4.40 14.26
N ASP A 116 7.27 5.22 15.16
CA ASP A 116 7.52 6.67 15.21
C ASP A 116 8.96 7.02 15.65
N ASP A 117 9.58 6.16 16.43
CA ASP A 117 11.01 6.14 16.77
C ASP A 117 11.93 5.71 15.61
N TYR A 118 11.34 5.29 14.48
CA TYR A 118 12.03 4.70 13.34
C TYR A 118 12.82 3.43 13.65
N ASP A 119 12.38 2.62 14.62
CA ASP A 119 12.99 1.30 14.85
C ASP A 119 12.73 0.36 13.65
N THR A 120 13.82 0.04 12.95
CA THR A 120 13.82 -0.84 11.76
C THR A 120 13.94 -2.32 12.10
N GLU A 121 13.99 -2.73 13.38
CA GLU A 121 14.08 -4.13 13.79
C GLU A 121 13.01 -5.00 13.12
N ARG A 122 11.79 -4.48 13.03
CA ARG A 122 10.65 -5.17 12.38
C ARG A 122 10.84 -5.40 10.88
N LEU A 123 11.76 -4.66 10.23
CA LEU A 123 12.08 -4.79 8.82
C LEU A 123 13.17 -5.83 8.56
N GLN A 124 13.91 -6.28 9.57
CA GLN A 124 14.96 -7.31 9.42
C GLN A 124 14.43 -8.58 8.74
N ALA A 125 13.22 -9.00 9.12
CA ALA A 125 12.56 -10.18 8.57
C ALA A 125 12.25 -10.09 7.06
N ILE A 126 12.24 -8.88 6.49
CA ILE A 126 11.98 -8.64 5.06
C ILE A 126 13.20 -8.12 4.29
N GLU A 127 14.31 -7.83 4.95
CA GLU A 127 15.53 -7.34 4.30
C GLU A 127 15.97 -8.18 3.09
N PRO A 128 15.92 -9.54 3.10
CA PRO A 128 16.28 -10.31 1.92
C PRO A 128 15.39 -9.97 0.70
N SER A 129 14.10 -9.76 0.92
CA SER A 129 13.15 -9.36 -0.12
C SER A 129 13.40 -7.92 -0.57
N VAL A 130 13.71 -7.00 0.35
CA VAL A 130 14.08 -5.60 0.04
C VAL A 130 15.37 -5.55 -0.79
N LYS A 131 16.43 -6.26 -0.37
CA LYS A 131 17.71 -6.34 -1.09
C LYS A 131 17.53 -6.92 -2.50
N ARG A 132 16.72 -7.98 -2.64
CA ARG A 132 16.39 -8.56 -3.95
C ARG A 132 15.68 -7.54 -4.85
N PHE A 133 14.64 -6.88 -4.33
CA PHE A 133 13.91 -5.86 -5.07
C PHE A 133 14.83 -4.71 -5.54
N MET A 134 15.63 -4.17 -4.63
CA MET A 134 16.55 -3.06 -4.93
C MET A 134 17.57 -3.45 -6.02
N ARG A 135 18.16 -4.64 -5.95
CA ARG A 135 19.08 -5.13 -7.00
C ARG A 135 18.38 -5.27 -8.35
N ALA A 136 17.21 -5.90 -8.38
CA ALA A 136 16.45 -6.09 -9.61
C ALA A 136 16.10 -4.75 -10.30
N VAL A 137 15.78 -3.72 -9.53
CA VAL A 137 15.51 -2.36 -10.05
C VAL A 137 16.79 -1.67 -10.49
N LEU A 138 17.86 -1.67 -9.69
CA LEU A 138 19.11 -0.96 -9.99
C LEU A 138 19.89 -1.56 -11.17
N GLU A 139 19.66 -2.82 -11.52
CA GLU A 139 20.14 -3.39 -12.79
C GLU A 139 19.51 -2.72 -14.03
N ARG A 140 18.40 -1.99 -13.86
CA ARG A 140 17.55 -1.42 -14.92
C ARG A 140 17.22 0.06 -14.73
N SER A 141 17.83 0.72 -13.73
CA SER A 141 17.54 2.09 -13.32
C SER A 141 18.83 2.78 -12.91
N ALA A 142 18.97 4.08 -13.20
CA ALA A 142 20.13 4.85 -12.75
C ALA A 142 20.09 5.10 -11.23
N SER A 143 18.90 5.14 -10.65
CA SER A 143 18.67 5.26 -9.21
C SER A 143 17.26 4.83 -8.81
N VAL A 144 17.00 4.76 -7.51
CA VAL A 144 15.68 4.48 -6.91
C VAL A 144 15.18 5.71 -6.16
N GLY A 145 13.99 6.18 -6.52
CA GLY A 145 13.32 7.27 -5.81
C GLY A 145 12.69 6.79 -4.50
N VAL A 146 12.95 7.49 -3.40
CA VAL A 146 12.36 7.21 -2.08
C VAL A 146 11.50 8.37 -1.56
N ARG A 147 10.60 8.04 -0.62
CA ARG A 147 9.62 8.98 -0.05
C ARG A 147 10.22 9.99 0.94
N GLY A 148 11.39 9.72 1.50
CA GLY A 148 12.08 10.61 2.43
C GLY A 148 13.42 10.07 2.93
N GLU A 149 14.07 10.85 3.81
CA GLU A 149 15.42 10.56 4.31
C GLU A 149 15.51 9.35 5.23
N LEU A 150 14.42 8.99 5.91
CA LEU A 150 14.42 7.81 6.79
C LEU A 150 14.57 6.55 5.93
N THR A 151 13.76 6.44 4.88
CA THR A 151 13.84 5.33 3.91
C THR A 151 15.19 5.34 3.18
N ALA A 152 15.70 6.52 2.81
CA ALA A 152 17.03 6.63 2.21
C ALA A 152 18.12 6.06 3.13
N SER A 153 18.08 6.43 4.41
CA SER A 153 19.04 5.97 5.42
C SER A 153 18.96 4.46 5.63
N TYR A 154 17.76 3.90 5.74
CA TYR A 154 17.54 2.46 5.83
C TYR A 154 18.16 1.71 4.63
N LEU A 155 17.96 2.19 3.40
CA LEU A 155 18.55 1.55 2.22
C LEU A 155 20.08 1.67 2.16
N ARG A 156 20.64 2.79 2.65
CA ARG A 156 22.10 2.99 2.78
C ARG A 156 22.72 2.00 3.76
N GLU A 157 22.07 1.73 4.90
CA GLU A 157 22.49 0.70 5.86
C GLU A 157 22.48 -0.71 5.25
N LEU A 158 21.56 -0.98 4.33
CA LEU A 158 21.53 -2.23 3.56
C LEU A 158 22.57 -2.31 2.43
N GLY A 159 23.32 -1.22 2.20
CA GLY A 159 24.42 -1.14 1.24
C GLY A 159 24.07 -0.53 -0.11
N PHE A 160 22.91 0.11 -0.28
CA PHE A 160 22.50 0.77 -1.52
C PHE A 160 22.77 2.28 -1.47
N ARG A 161 23.45 2.83 -2.49
CA ARG A 161 23.83 4.25 -2.52
C ARG A 161 23.11 5.04 -3.61
N GLU A 162 22.60 4.35 -4.62
CA GLU A 162 21.89 4.86 -5.79
C GLU A 162 20.42 5.17 -5.43
N VAL A 163 20.23 5.91 -4.33
CA VAL A 163 18.93 6.24 -3.75
C VAL A 163 18.77 7.75 -3.69
N GLU A 164 17.62 8.25 -4.17
CA GLU A 164 17.33 9.68 -4.24
C GLU A 164 16.02 10.02 -3.55
N THR A 165 16.07 10.99 -2.65
CA THR A 165 14.89 11.45 -1.91
C THR A 165 14.03 12.37 -2.78
N ILE A 166 12.95 11.82 -3.34
CA ILE A 166 12.06 12.53 -4.27
C ILE A 166 10.64 12.76 -3.73
N GLY A 167 10.30 12.11 -2.61
CA GLY A 167 8.98 12.25 -2.01
C GLY A 167 7.86 11.53 -2.79
N CYS A 168 6.62 12.01 -2.60
CA CYS A 168 5.43 11.51 -3.28
C CYS A 168 5.21 12.26 -4.60
N PRO A 169 5.03 11.57 -5.74
CA PRO A 169 4.74 12.26 -7.00
C PRO A 169 3.40 13.03 -6.98
N SER A 170 2.46 12.69 -6.10
CA SER A 170 1.19 13.45 -5.99
C SER A 170 1.39 14.91 -5.59
N MET A 171 2.49 15.24 -4.91
CA MET A 171 2.77 16.62 -4.52
C MET A 171 3.10 17.50 -5.73
N PHE A 172 3.46 16.92 -6.86
CA PHE A 172 3.85 17.62 -8.09
C PHE A 172 2.75 17.61 -9.15
N LEU A 173 1.48 17.38 -8.76
CA LEU A 173 0.35 17.35 -9.68
C LEU A 173 0.20 18.67 -10.47
N HIS A 174 0.60 19.80 -9.88
CA HIS A 174 0.54 21.14 -10.48
C HIS A 174 1.93 21.70 -10.88
N GLY A 175 2.93 20.82 -11.04
CA GLY A 175 4.26 21.21 -11.47
C GLY A 175 5.08 21.87 -10.35
N ASP A 176 5.80 22.94 -10.70
CA ASP A 176 6.68 23.70 -9.81
C ASP A 176 5.94 24.67 -8.88
N THR A 177 4.61 24.73 -9.00
CA THR A 177 3.73 25.48 -8.10
C THR A 177 2.89 24.53 -7.27
N PHE A 178 2.57 24.95 -6.04
CA PHE A 178 1.65 24.25 -5.16
C PHE A 178 0.46 25.14 -4.85
N PRO A 179 -0.78 24.64 -4.88
CA PRO A 179 -1.97 25.43 -4.52
C PRO A 179 -1.81 26.03 -3.13
N ARG A 180 -1.91 27.35 -3.02
CA ARG A 180 -1.89 28.02 -1.72
C ARG A 180 -3.16 27.62 -0.95
N PRO A 181 -3.03 27.04 0.25
CA PRO A 181 -4.19 26.80 1.10
C PRO A 181 -4.95 28.09 1.34
N ARG A 182 -6.28 28.05 1.20
CA ARG A 182 -7.15 29.19 1.47
C ARG A 182 -7.18 29.48 2.96
N ASP A 183 -7.26 30.75 3.31
CA ASP A 183 -7.58 31.16 4.67
C ASP A 183 -9.09 30.94 4.90
N PRO A 184 -9.48 30.08 5.85
CA PRO A 184 -10.88 29.86 6.16
C PRO A 184 -11.44 31.09 6.91
N ALA A 185 -12.76 31.26 6.84
CA ALA A 185 -13.44 32.14 7.76
C ALA A 185 -13.22 31.66 9.22
N PRO A 186 -13.42 32.53 10.23
CA PRO A 186 -13.39 32.10 11.63
C PRO A 186 -14.27 30.86 11.83
N PHE A 187 -13.75 29.88 12.57
CA PHE A 187 -14.41 28.59 12.71
C PHE A 187 -15.75 28.77 13.45
N SER A 188 -16.79 28.13 12.93
CA SER A 188 -18.13 28.14 13.51
C SER A 188 -18.82 26.81 13.26
N ALA A 189 -20.05 26.64 13.78
CA ALA A 189 -20.85 25.44 13.51
C ALA A 189 -21.13 25.25 11.99
N ASP A 190 -21.11 26.33 11.21
CA ASP A 190 -21.32 26.28 9.75
C ASP A 190 -20.04 25.94 8.97
N SER A 191 -18.90 25.77 9.65
CA SER A 191 -17.65 25.38 9.01
C SER A 191 -17.71 23.94 8.50
N ARG A 192 -17.28 23.75 7.26
CA ARG A 192 -17.16 22.44 6.60
C ARG A 192 -15.82 21.82 6.97
N ILE A 193 -15.86 20.89 7.91
CA ILE A 193 -14.68 20.16 8.38
C ILE A 193 -14.62 18.79 7.71
N ALA A 194 -13.45 18.44 7.18
CA ALA A 194 -13.15 17.10 6.69
C ALA A 194 -12.24 16.36 7.69
N ILE A 195 -12.58 15.13 8.05
CA ILE A 195 -11.68 14.26 8.84
C ILE A 195 -11.33 12.99 8.10
N ASN A 196 -10.12 12.49 8.31
CA ASN A 196 -9.64 11.24 7.70
C ASN A 196 -8.86 10.40 8.71
N LEU A 197 -9.38 9.24 9.11
CA LEU A 197 -8.78 8.45 10.18
C LEU A 197 -8.33 7.04 9.72
N SER A 198 -7.20 6.60 10.25
CA SER A 198 -6.71 5.23 10.17
C SER A 198 -7.03 4.52 11.48
N ALA A 199 -7.93 3.54 11.48
CA ALA A 199 -8.33 2.84 12.70
C ALA A 199 -7.15 2.22 13.48
N GLN A 200 -6.04 1.89 12.79
CA GLN A 200 -4.83 1.37 13.43
C GLN A 200 -4.11 2.41 14.30
N ALA A 201 -4.28 3.70 13.99
CA ALA A 201 -3.67 4.80 14.74
C ALA A 201 -4.34 5.03 16.12
N ASN A 202 -5.48 4.38 16.39
CA ASN A 202 -6.13 4.43 17.70
C ASN A 202 -5.30 3.78 18.83
N ARG A 203 -4.23 3.07 18.48
CA ARG A 203 -3.24 2.55 19.45
C ARG A 203 -2.27 3.62 19.94
N VAL A 204 -2.21 4.76 19.26
CA VAL A 204 -1.25 5.85 19.51
C VAL A 204 -1.94 7.06 20.14
N GLY A 205 -3.18 7.35 19.76
CA GLY A 205 -4.00 8.40 20.38
C GLY A 205 -5.50 8.15 20.21
N ASP A 206 -6.32 8.94 20.91
CA ASP A 206 -7.77 8.75 20.98
C ASP A 206 -8.50 9.29 19.74
N LEU A 207 -8.59 8.45 18.70
CA LEU A 207 -9.30 8.80 17.47
C LEU A 207 -10.81 8.85 17.65
N VAL A 208 -11.35 8.07 18.60
CA VAL A 208 -12.78 8.02 18.90
C VAL A 208 -13.21 9.35 19.48
N GLY A 209 -12.48 9.86 20.48
CA GLY A 209 -12.72 11.17 21.07
C GLY A 209 -12.57 12.31 20.05
N LEU A 210 -11.53 12.27 19.21
CA LEU A 210 -11.33 13.25 18.13
C LEU A 210 -12.51 13.28 17.14
N ALA A 211 -12.95 12.10 16.68
CA ALA A 211 -14.08 12.00 15.75
C ALA A 211 -15.39 12.47 16.39
N ARG A 212 -15.64 12.07 17.64
CA ARG A 212 -16.82 12.50 18.41
C ARG A 212 -16.83 14.01 18.64
N ASN A 213 -15.72 14.59 19.11
CA ASN A 213 -15.62 16.02 19.36
C ASN A 213 -15.89 16.84 18.09
N ALA A 214 -15.32 16.42 16.96
CA ALA A 214 -15.58 17.07 15.67
C ALA A 214 -17.05 16.95 15.26
N HIS A 215 -17.65 15.75 15.43
CA HIS A 215 -19.02 15.49 15.02
C HIS A 215 -20.04 16.28 15.84
N GLU A 216 -19.82 16.39 17.16
CA GLU A 216 -20.67 17.17 18.05
C GLU A 216 -20.62 18.68 17.77
N ARG A 217 -19.49 19.20 17.28
CA ARG A 217 -19.27 20.64 17.06
C ARG A 217 -19.64 21.12 15.67
N PHE A 218 -19.42 20.30 14.64
CA PHE A 218 -19.54 20.69 13.24
C PHE A 218 -20.64 19.87 12.54
N PRO A 219 -21.89 20.38 12.50
CA PRO A 219 -22.99 19.75 11.77
C PRO A 219 -22.71 19.45 10.29
N LEU A 220 -21.77 20.14 9.64
CA LEU A 220 -21.36 19.89 8.26
C LEU A 220 -20.10 19.01 8.12
N LEU A 221 -19.66 18.36 9.21
CA LEU A 221 -18.53 17.42 9.19
C LEU A 221 -18.77 16.29 8.18
N THR A 222 -17.72 15.97 7.42
CA THR A 222 -17.63 14.77 6.59
C THR A 222 -16.38 13.95 6.92
N TYR A 223 -16.55 12.65 7.07
CA TYR A 223 -15.49 11.67 7.26
C TYR A 223 -15.10 11.06 5.91
N TYR A 224 -13.87 11.32 5.47
CA TYR A 224 -13.28 10.72 4.28
C TYR A 224 -12.58 9.41 4.65
N ALA A 225 -13.32 8.32 4.54
CA ALA A 225 -12.81 6.97 4.61
C ALA A 225 -11.99 6.66 3.36
N GLN A 226 -11.06 5.71 3.47
CA GLN A 226 -10.08 5.45 2.41
C GLN A 226 -9.81 3.98 2.17
N ASN A 227 -10.33 3.04 2.97
CA ASN A 227 -10.07 1.64 2.70
C ASN A 227 -11.16 1.04 1.81
N LEU A 228 -10.80 -0.01 1.07
CA LEU A 228 -11.76 -0.79 0.31
C LEU A 228 -12.90 -1.33 1.18
N VAL A 229 -12.59 -1.80 2.40
CA VAL A 229 -13.60 -2.30 3.34
C VAL A 229 -14.61 -1.23 3.75
N ASP A 230 -14.21 0.04 3.76
CA ASP A 230 -15.13 1.14 4.05
C ASP A 230 -16.08 1.33 2.86
N ALA A 231 -15.56 1.31 1.62
CA ALA A 231 -16.38 1.38 0.40
C ALA A 231 -17.36 0.21 0.31
N GLU A 232 -16.92 -0.99 0.67
CA GLU A 232 -17.78 -2.17 0.74
C GLU A 232 -18.90 -2.00 1.77
N THR A 233 -18.63 -1.42 2.94
CA THR A 233 -19.67 -1.14 3.94
C THR A 233 -20.66 -0.10 3.43
N LEU A 234 -20.18 0.97 2.78
CA LEU A 234 -21.06 1.98 2.20
C LEU A 234 -21.95 1.42 1.08
N PHE A 235 -21.38 0.56 0.23
CA PHE A 235 -22.04 0.01 -0.95
C PHE A 235 -22.95 -1.19 -0.64
N TRP A 236 -22.46 -2.18 0.12
CA TRP A 236 -23.20 -3.41 0.42
C TRP A 236 -23.96 -3.38 1.74
N GLY A 237 -23.61 -2.46 2.64
CA GLY A 237 -24.09 -2.47 4.02
C GLY A 237 -23.52 -3.60 4.89
N ASP A 238 -24.08 -3.72 6.09
CA ASP A 238 -23.81 -4.76 7.08
C ASP A 238 -25.10 -5.14 7.83
N THR A 239 -25.05 -6.14 8.71
CA THR A 239 -26.18 -6.55 9.56
C THR A 239 -26.17 -5.95 10.97
N SER A 240 -25.33 -4.94 11.23
CA SER A 240 -25.10 -4.39 12.58
C SER A 240 -26.37 -3.85 13.24
N ALA A 241 -27.27 -3.23 12.47
CA ALA A 241 -28.55 -2.74 12.97
C ALA A 241 -29.47 -3.86 13.50
N ALA A 242 -29.44 -5.03 12.87
CA ALA A 242 -30.26 -6.18 13.27
C ALA A 242 -29.65 -6.94 14.45
N SER A 243 -28.32 -6.99 14.54
CA SER A 243 -27.61 -7.66 15.63
C SER A 243 -27.39 -6.78 16.87
N GLY A 244 -27.56 -5.46 16.75
CA GLY A 244 -27.20 -4.50 17.80
C GLY A 244 -25.69 -4.34 17.96
N ASP A 245 -24.89 -4.69 16.94
CA ASP A 245 -23.44 -4.50 16.96
C ASP A 245 -23.09 -3.03 16.78
N HIS A 246 -22.07 -2.58 17.53
CA HIS A 246 -21.62 -1.19 17.54
C HIS A 246 -20.11 -1.12 17.49
N ASP A 247 -19.59 -0.13 16.77
CA ASP A 247 -18.18 0.19 16.71
C ASP A 247 -17.97 1.65 17.11
N ALA A 248 -16.87 1.93 17.81
CA ALA A 248 -16.52 3.27 18.24
C ALA A 248 -15.98 4.16 17.10
N LEU A 249 -15.59 3.55 15.98
CA LEU A 249 -15.24 4.23 14.74
C LEU A 249 -16.27 3.90 13.65
N PRO A 250 -16.37 4.70 12.57
CA PRO A 250 -17.38 4.52 11.51
C PRO A 250 -17.09 3.32 10.61
N ARG A 251 -17.16 2.11 11.18
CA ARG A 251 -16.97 0.82 10.50
C ARG A 251 -18.23 -0.02 10.43
N ARG A 252 -19.27 0.37 11.15
CA ARG A 252 -20.58 -0.29 11.24
C ARG A 252 -21.69 0.70 10.96
N LEU A 253 -22.72 0.29 10.22
CA LEU A 253 -23.84 1.17 9.87
C LEU A 253 -24.58 1.76 11.08
N THR A 254 -24.48 1.15 12.25
CA THR A 254 -25.02 1.68 13.51
C THR A 254 -24.29 2.94 14.02
N HIS A 255 -23.09 3.24 13.52
CA HIS A 255 -22.32 4.42 13.93
C HIS A 255 -23.00 5.73 13.48
N PRO A 256 -23.06 6.79 14.32
CA PRO A 256 -23.74 8.06 13.99
C PRO A 256 -23.33 8.67 12.64
N LEU A 257 -22.02 8.81 12.38
CA LEU A 257 -21.53 9.33 11.09
C LEU A 257 -22.03 8.53 9.86
N LEU A 258 -22.25 7.22 9.99
CA LEU A 258 -22.80 6.41 8.89
C LEU A 258 -24.33 6.57 8.80
N ARG A 259 -25.04 6.61 9.94
CA ARG A 259 -26.50 6.84 9.97
C ARG A 259 -26.89 8.21 9.40
N GLU A 260 -26.06 9.21 9.60
CA GLU A 260 -26.25 10.58 9.10
C GLU A 260 -25.72 10.79 7.67
N ASN A 261 -25.27 9.71 7.00
CA ASN A 261 -24.63 9.76 5.68
C ASN A 261 -23.49 10.80 5.60
N LYS A 262 -22.61 10.84 6.60
CA LYS A 262 -21.44 11.73 6.69
C LYS A 262 -20.13 11.06 6.28
N VAL A 263 -20.17 9.81 5.81
CA VAL A 263 -18.97 9.07 5.39
C VAL A 263 -18.88 9.04 3.88
N ARG A 264 -17.69 9.31 3.35
CA ARG A 264 -17.37 9.24 1.91
C ARG A 264 -16.16 8.35 1.68
N VAL A 265 -16.17 7.56 0.60
CA VAL A 265 -14.96 6.91 0.08
C VAL A 265 -14.67 7.39 -1.34
N PRO A 266 -13.57 8.13 -1.55
CA PRO A 266 -13.19 8.59 -2.88
C PRO A 266 -12.78 7.43 -3.79
N LEU A 267 -13.29 7.46 -5.02
CA LEU A 267 -12.95 6.53 -6.09
C LEU A 267 -12.09 7.16 -7.18
N ASP A 268 -12.07 8.49 -7.28
CA ASP A 268 -11.28 9.21 -8.26
C ASP A 268 -10.57 10.41 -7.60
N PRO A 269 -9.26 10.63 -7.85
CA PRO A 269 -8.55 11.79 -7.35
C PRO A 269 -9.18 13.12 -7.73
N ARG A 270 -9.70 13.26 -8.95
CA ARG A 270 -10.26 14.53 -9.42
C ARG A 270 -11.51 14.88 -8.64
N THR A 271 -12.48 13.97 -8.58
CA THR A 271 -13.71 14.22 -7.81
C THR A 271 -13.41 14.40 -6.32
N TRP A 272 -12.40 13.71 -5.79
CA TRP A 272 -11.97 13.90 -4.40
C TRP A 272 -11.45 15.33 -4.13
N LEU A 273 -10.60 15.85 -5.02
CA LEU A 273 -10.09 17.21 -4.93
C LEU A 273 -11.24 18.22 -5.09
N ASP A 274 -12.13 18.02 -6.06
CA ASP A 274 -13.27 18.91 -6.30
C ASP A 274 -14.19 18.97 -5.06
N GLU A 275 -14.50 17.84 -4.45
CA GLU A 275 -15.27 17.78 -3.20
C GLU A 275 -14.55 18.53 -2.06
N LEU A 276 -13.28 18.21 -1.82
CA LEU A 276 -12.48 18.79 -0.74
C LEU A 276 -12.23 20.29 -0.91
N SER A 277 -12.25 20.80 -2.15
CA SER A 277 -12.08 22.24 -2.44
C SER A 277 -13.15 23.11 -1.79
N THR A 278 -14.30 22.52 -1.44
CA THR A 278 -15.43 23.19 -0.79
C THR A 278 -15.39 23.19 0.74
N TYR A 279 -14.35 22.61 1.34
CA TYR A 279 -14.19 22.53 2.79
C TYR A 279 -13.34 23.69 3.32
N ASP A 280 -13.53 24.02 4.60
CA ASP A 280 -12.78 25.08 5.26
C ASP A 280 -11.49 24.54 5.87
N PHE A 281 -11.49 23.28 6.32
CA PHE A 281 -10.32 22.65 6.93
C PHE A 281 -10.39 21.13 6.86
N SER A 282 -9.23 20.49 6.73
CA SER A 282 -9.08 19.03 6.82
C SER A 282 -8.05 18.64 7.86
N TYR A 283 -8.30 17.59 8.63
CA TYR A 283 -7.23 17.00 9.45
C TYR A 283 -7.42 15.51 9.65
N GLY A 284 -6.32 14.82 9.99
CA GLY A 284 -6.41 13.41 10.33
C GLY A 284 -5.14 12.63 10.12
N THR A 285 -5.21 11.32 10.33
CA THR A 285 -4.05 10.42 10.35
C THR A 285 -3.70 9.82 8.99
N ARG A 286 -4.52 10.09 7.95
CA ARG A 286 -4.23 9.63 6.58
C ARG A 286 -3.49 10.70 5.81
N ILE A 287 -2.19 10.50 5.60
CA ILE A 287 -1.36 11.45 4.84
C ILE A 287 -1.98 11.84 3.49
N HIS A 288 -2.46 10.87 2.71
CA HIS A 288 -3.08 11.14 1.41
C HIS A 288 -4.44 11.84 1.51
N GLY A 289 -5.16 11.71 2.63
CA GLY A 289 -6.39 12.50 2.83
C GLY A 289 -6.10 13.97 2.99
N ASN A 290 -5.07 14.31 3.76
CA ASN A 290 -4.64 15.69 3.92
C ASN A 290 -3.90 16.22 2.68
N ILE A 291 -3.12 15.39 1.97
CA ILE A 291 -2.54 15.79 0.68
C ILE A 291 -3.64 16.12 -0.34
N ALA A 292 -4.71 15.33 -0.43
CA ALA A 292 -5.84 15.64 -1.32
C ALA A 292 -6.45 17.01 -0.97
N ALA A 293 -6.63 17.31 0.31
CA ALA A 293 -7.14 18.61 0.75
C ALA A 293 -6.20 19.76 0.38
N LEU A 294 -4.90 19.60 0.62
CA LEU A 294 -3.88 20.60 0.28
C LEU A 294 -3.82 20.85 -1.24
N LEU A 295 -3.88 19.80 -2.05
CA LEU A 295 -3.95 19.90 -3.51
C LEU A 295 -5.25 20.57 -3.99
N ALA A 296 -6.34 20.42 -3.24
CA ALA A 296 -7.60 21.12 -3.49
C ALA A 296 -7.59 22.60 -3.03
N GLY A 297 -6.50 23.08 -2.43
CA GLY A 297 -6.40 24.42 -1.84
C GLY A 297 -7.08 24.55 -0.47
N THR A 298 -7.48 23.44 0.16
CA THR A 298 -8.06 23.42 1.51
C THR A 298 -6.95 23.23 2.54
N PRO A 299 -6.84 24.09 3.57
CA PRO A 299 -5.81 23.97 4.60
C PRO A 299 -5.98 22.65 5.34
N ALA A 300 -4.85 21.97 5.60
CA ALA A 300 -4.88 20.69 6.28
C ALA A 300 -3.70 20.42 7.20
N VAL A 301 -3.97 19.66 8.27
CA VAL A 301 -2.98 19.23 9.26
C VAL A 301 -2.96 17.70 9.37
N VAL A 302 -1.76 17.12 9.26
CA VAL A 302 -1.57 15.69 9.45
C VAL A 302 -1.38 15.36 10.93
N LEU A 303 -2.14 14.38 11.42
CA LEU A 303 -1.91 13.77 12.72
C LEU A 303 -0.95 12.57 12.55
N ALA A 304 0.34 12.82 12.73
CA ALA A 304 1.39 11.83 12.53
C ALA A 304 1.38 10.77 13.65
N HIS A 305 1.37 9.49 13.25
CA HIS A 305 1.24 8.35 14.17
C HIS A 305 2.25 7.22 13.88
N ASP A 306 3.00 7.36 12.79
CA ASP A 306 4.07 6.46 12.39
C ASP A 306 5.14 7.23 11.61
N SER A 307 6.31 6.62 11.44
CA SER A 307 7.41 7.23 10.68
C SER A 307 7.05 7.54 9.22
N ARG A 308 6.15 6.77 8.60
CA ARG A 308 5.80 6.97 7.19
C ARG A 308 5.11 8.30 6.95
N THR A 309 4.15 8.61 7.81
CA THR A 309 3.40 9.88 7.74
C THR A 309 4.30 11.03 8.11
N LEU A 310 5.11 10.88 9.16
CA LEU A 310 6.04 11.90 9.63
C LEU A 310 7.16 12.20 8.62
N GLU A 311 7.71 11.19 7.96
CA GLU A 311 8.74 11.32 6.92
C GLU A 311 8.28 12.24 5.78
N LEU A 312 7.09 11.98 5.24
CA LEU A 312 6.51 12.80 4.18
C LEU A 312 6.21 14.21 4.67
N CYS A 313 5.69 14.35 5.90
CA CYS A 313 5.42 15.69 6.44
C CYS A 313 6.69 16.51 6.57
N ARG A 314 7.78 15.92 7.08
CA ARG A 314 9.07 16.60 7.21
C ARG A 314 9.70 16.93 5.87
N TYR A 315 9.70 15.99 4.91
CA TYR A 315 10.29 16.23 3.60
C TYR A 315 9.57 17.35 2.85
N PHE A 316 8.24 17.34 2.84
CA PHE A 316 7.45 18.34 2.13
C PHE A 316 7.14 19.60 2.93
N GLY A 317 7.49 19.68 4.22
CA GLY A 317 7.08 20.79 5.08
C GLY A 317 5.57 20.86 5.31
N ILE A 318 4.87 19.73 5.26
CA ILE A 318 3.42 19.68 5.51
C ILE A 318 3.16 19.91 7.02
N PRO A 319 2.22 20.79 7.40
CA PRO A 319 1.82 20.97 8.79
C PRO A 319 1.39 19.66 9.43
N HIS A 320 1.96 19.38 10.60
CA HIS A 320 1.66 18.14 11.32
C HIS A 320 1.74 18.31 12.83
N ARG A 321 0.99 17.47 13.55
CA ARG A 321 1.10 17.26 14.98
C ARG A 321 1.30 15.77 15.25
N MET A 322 2.06 15.43 16.28
CA MET A 322 2.12 14.05 16.75
C MET A 322 0.76 13.68 17.35
N LEU A 323 0.23 12.53 16.96
CA LEU A 323 -1.02 12.00 17.52
C LEU A 323 -0.83 11.58 18.99
N ALA A 324 0.37 11.07 19.31
CA ALA A 324 0.74 10.73 20.68
C ALA A 324 0.68 11.99 21.57
N GLY A 325 -0.11 11.93 22.64
CA GLY A 325 -0.29 13.04 23.58
C GLY A 325 -1.20 14.17 23.08
N LEU A 326 -1.83 14.04 21.91
CA LEU A 326 -2.82 15.02 21.45
C LEU A 326 -4.12 14.87 22.25
N PRO A 327 -4.68 15.95 22.84
CA PRO A 327 -5.96 15.90 23.52
C PRO A 327 -7.08 15.49 22.56
N ALA A 328 -7.96 14.59 23.00
CA ALA A 328 -9.06 14.10 22.18
C ALA A 328 -10.14 15.15 21.92
N ASP A 329 -10.18 16.19 22.75
CA ASP A 329 -11.12 17.31 22.72
C ASP A 329 -10.55 18.57 22.06
N ILE A 330 -9.35 18.49 21.46
CA ILE A 330 -8.68 19.59 20.77
C ILE A 330 -9.61 20.22 19.73
N HIS A 331 -9.67 21.55 19.72
CA HIS A 331 -10.47 22.28 18.75
C HIS A 331 -9.77 22.28 17.38
N PRO A 332 -10.44 21.95 16.25
CA PRO A 332 -9.81 21.97 14.93
C PRO A 332 -9.17 23.31 14.54
N GLU A 333 -9.73 24.43 15.03
CA GLU A 333 -9.14 25.77 14.83
C GLU A 333 -7.78 25.91 15.51
N GLU A 334 -7.53 25.21 16.63
CA GLU A 334 -6.23 25.21 17.28
C GLU A 334 -5.18 24.54 16.37
N LEU A 335 -5.55 23.42 15.73
CA LEU A 335 -4.68 22.76 14.75
C LEU A 335 -4.36 23.68 13.58
N TYR A 336 -5.36 24.39 13.05
CA TYR A 336 -5.17 25.36 11.97
C TYR A 336 -4.29 26.54 12.39
N THR A 337 -4.56 27.14 13.56
CA THR A 337 -3.82 28.32 14.07
C THR A 337 -2.33 28.02 14.28
N GLN A 338 -2.00 26.78 14.63
CA GLN A 338 -0.62 26.32 14.82
C GLN A 338 0.03 25.79 13.52
N ALA A 339 -0.72 25.71 12.42
CA ALA A 339 -0.21 25.20 11.16
C ALA A 339 0.68 26.24 10.46
N ASP A 340 1.89 25.84 10.07
CA ASP A 340 2.77 26.64 9.23
C ASP A 340 2.91 26.02 7.84
N PHE A 341 2.32 26.69 6.85
CA PHE A 341 2.37 26.28 5.44
C PHE A 341 3.59 26.85 4.70
N GLY A 342 4.42 27.69 5.33
CA GLY A 342 5.59 28.31 4.69
C GLY A 342 6.57 27.26 4.15
N GLY A 343 6.95 26.28 4.98
CA GLY A 343 7.84 25.18 4.54
C GLY A 343 7.28 24.34 3.37
N LEU A 344 5.96 24.21 3.28
CA LEU A 344 5.29 23.54 2.17
C LEU A 344 5.42 24.35 0.88
N LEU A 345 5.13 25.63 0.93
CA LEU A 345 5.10 26.50 -0.24
C LEU A 345 6.50 26.90 -0.71
N ASP A 346 7.34 27.37 0.20
CA ASP A 346 8.65 27.95 -0.12
C ASP A 346 9.64 26.90 -0.64
N GLY A 347 9.57 25.68 -0.07
CA GLY A 347 10.43 24.56 -0.49
C GLY A 347 9.91 23.79 -1.71
N HIS A 348 8.71 24.10 -2.23
CA HIS A 348 8.05 23.27 -3.24
C HIS A 348 8.84 23.21 -4.54
N LYS A 349 9.31 24.37 -5.03
CA LYS A 349 10.09 24.46 -6.26
C LYS A 349 11.36 23.62 -6.20
N GLU A 350 12.12 23.70 -5.11
CA GLU A 350 13.35 22.91 -4.94
C GLU A 350 13.06 21.40 -5.01
N ARG A 351 11.97 20.95 -4.35
CA ARG A 351 11.56 19.55 -4.38
C ARG A 351 11.09 19.12 -5.77
N PHE A 352 10.39 19.99 -6.49
CA PHE A 352 9.99 19.76 -7.87
C PHE A 352 11.22 19.61 -8.78
N ASP A 353 12.18 20.53 -8.69
CA ASP A 353 13.41 20.49 -9.48
C ASP A 353 14.22 19.21 -9.18
N ARG A 354 14.27 18.76 -7.92
CA ARG A 354 14.87 17.48 -7.52
C ARG A 354 14.13 16.29 -8.13
N PHE A 355 12.80 16.32 -8.15
CA PHE A 355 11.98 15.27 -8.74
C PHE A 355 12.16 15.20 -10.26
N THR A 356 12.16 16.31 -10.98
CA THR A 356 12.39 16.33 -12.44
C THR A 356 13.81 15.91 -12.78
N ALA A 357 14.82 16.32 -12.01
CA ALA A 357 16.20 15.86 -12.21
C ALA A 357 16.33 14.33 -12.05
N PHE A 358 15.59 13.73 -11.10
CA PHE A 358 15.52 12.28 -10.97
C PHE A 358 14.87 11.61 -12.20
N LEU A 359 13.82 12.21 -12.77
CA LEU A 359 13.19 11.70 -14.00
C LEU A 359 14.17 11.77 -15.19
N ASP A 360 14.86 12.90 -15.35
CA ASP A 360 15.85 13.11 -16.43
C ASP A 360 16.99 12.10 -16.33
N LYS A 361 17.52 11.88 -15.12
CA LYS A 361 18.57 10.88 -14.86
C LYS A 361 18.13 9.46 -15.22
N ASN A 362 16.84 9.15 -15.10
CA ASN A 362 16.26 7.88 -15.49
C ASN A 362 15.64 7.90 -16.91
N SER A 363 15.96 8.92 -17.72
CA SER A 363 15.51 9.05 -19.11
C SER A 363 13.98 9.02 -19.26
N LEU A 364 13.27 9.63 -18.31
CA LEU A 364 11.82 9.79 -18.33
C LEU A 364 11.48 11.25 -18.67
N GLU A 365 10.94 11.45 -19.87
CA GLU A 365 10.32 12.73 -20.23
C GLU A 365 9.07 12.97 -19.36
N ASN A 366 8.80 14.23 -19.07
CA ASN A 366 7.66 14.63 -18.26
C ASN A 366 6.92 15.83 -18.86
N THR A 367 5.64 15.94 -18.55
CA THR A 367 4.73 16.93 -19.12
C THR A 367 5.13 18.38 -18.82
N PHE A 368 5.83 18.64 -17.71
CA PHE A 368 6.15 19.99 -17.27
C PHE A 368 7.38 20.58 -17.97
N THR A 369 8.44 19.79 -18.17
CA THR A 369 9.66 20.28 -18.83
C THR A 369 9.77 19.86 -20.30
N HIS A 370 9.00 18.86 -20.74
CA HIS A 370 9.08 18.28 -22.09
C HIS A 370 7.75 18.31 -22.86
N GLY A 371 6.67 18.82 -22.25
CA GLY A 371 5.32 18.80 -22.81
C GLY A 371 4.58 20.12 -22.59
N ASP A 372 3.26 20.02 -22.43
CA ASP A 372 2.33 21.16 -22.36
C ASP A 372 1.94 21.55 -20.93
N GLY A 373 2.74 21.16 -19.93
CA GLY A 373 2.44 21.38 -18.51
C GLY A 373 1.29 20.52 -17.98
N GLY A 374 0.83 19.51 -18.74
CA GLY A 374 -0.29 18.65 -18.42
C GLY A 374 -1.64 19.20 -18.90
N ALA A 375 -1.66 20.22 -19.76
CA ALA A 375 -2.88 20.85 -20.26
C ALA A 375 -3.78 19.85 -21.01
N ALA A 376 -3.23 19.01 -21.88
CA ALA A 376 -3.98 17.98 -22.61
C ALA A 376 -4.53 16.90 -21.66
N PHE A 377 -3.78 16.55 -20.61
CA PHE A 377 -4.26 15.63 -19.57
C PHE A 377 -5.48 16.21 -18.87
N GLU A 378 -5.41 17.46 -18.42
CA GLU A 378 -6.52 18.14 -17.74
C GLU A 378 -7.72 18.32 -18.65
N ALA A 379 -7.51 18.73 -19.91
CA ALA A 379 -8.59 18.87 -20.89
C ALA A 379 -9.32 17.53 -21.11
N ARG A 380 -8.58 16.43 -21.25
CA ARG A 380 -9.17 15.09 -21.39
C ARG A 380 -9.89 14.64 -20.12
N LEU A 381 -9.34 14.91 -18.95
CA LEU A 381 -9.96 14.57 -17.67
C LEU A 381 -11.26 15.37 -17.42
N ASN A 382 -11.26 16.67 -17.75
CA ASN A 382 -12.42 17.56 -17.66
C ASN A 382 -13.58 17.15 -18.58
N ALA A 383 -13.30 16.40 -19.65
CA ALA A 383 -14.33 15.92 -20.57
C ALA A 383 -15.02 14.62 -20.08
N LEU A 384 -14.57 14.04 -18.95
CA LEU A 384 -15.12 12.80 -18.41
C LEU A 384 -16.19 13.09 -17.35
N ASP A 385 -17.22 12.26 -17.33
CA ASP A 385 -18.20 12.20 -16.24
C ASP A 385 -17.69 11.21 -15.19
N LEU A 386 -16.94 11.72 -14.21
CA LEU A 386 -16.31 10.91 -13.16
C LEU A 386 -17.29 10.67 -12.01
N PRO A 387 -17.33 9.45 -11.44
CA PRO A 387 -18.25 9.16 -10.35
C PRO A 387 -17.91 9.99 -9.10
N PRO A 388 -18.91 10.41 -8.31
CA PRO A 388 -18.67 10.98 -7.00
C PRO A 388 -18.16 9.91 -6.02
N SER A 389 -17.64 10.36 -4.87
CA SER A 389 -17.32 9.46 -3.77
C SER A 389 -18.48 8.52 -3.43
N VAL A 390 -18.16 7.30 -3.00
CA VAL A 390 -19.18 6.37 -2.49
C VAL A 390 -19.77 6.95 -1.22
N GLU A 391 -21.09 6.96 -1.14
CA GLU A 391 -21.86 7.34 0.04
C GLU A 391 -22.57 6.12 0.62
N VAL A 392 -23.15 6.26 1.82
CA VAL A 392 -23.96 5.20 2.41
C VAL A 392 -25.15 4.94 1.51
N TRP A 393 -25.34 3.69 1.12
CA TRP A 393 -26.52 3.31 0.37
C TRP A 393 -27.80 3.62 1.16
N ASP A 394 -28.67 4.43 0.55
CA ASP A 394 -29.90 4.95 1.11
C ASP A 394 -31.01 3.90 1.32
N GLY A 395 -30.84 2.70 0.75
CA GLY A 395 -31.79 1.59 0.89
C GLY A 395 -33.12 1.82 0.17
N SER A 396 -33.19 2.75 -0.78
CA SER A 396 -34.39 2.93 -1.59
C SER A 396 -34.67 1.68 -2.46
N ASP A 397 -35.92 1.22 -2.45
CA ASP A 397 -36.51 0.15 -3.30
C ASP A 397 -36.01 -1.31 -3.19
N ASP A 398 -35.31 -1.70 -2.13
CA ASP A 398 -34.68 -3.03 -2.08
C ASP A 398 -35.39 -4.07 -1.19
N GLY A 399 -36.38 -3.65 -0.39
CA GLY A 399 -37.14 -4.52 0.51
C GLY A 399 -36.27 -5.19 1.58
N ALA A 400 -35.94 -6.48 1.38
CA ALA A 400 -35.04 -7.24 2.27
C ALA A 400 -33.70 -7.62 1.59
N LEU A 401 -33.42 -7.09 0.40
CA LEU A 401 -32.27 -7.49 -0.41
C LEU A 401 -30.95 -7.07 0.24
N ARG A 402 -30.83 -5.85 0.78
CA ARG A 402 -29.67 -5.36 1.53
C ARG A 402 -29.31 -6.34 2.61
N TYR A 403 -30.23 -6.59 3.53
CA TYR A 403 -30.00 -7.49 4.63
C TYR A 403 -29.57 -8.89 4.15
N ARG A 404 -30.25 -9.45 3.14
CA ARG A 404 -29.90 -10.76 2.57
C ARG A 404 -28.49 -10.77 1.97
N ILE A 405 -28.12 -9.75 1.20
CA ILE A 405 -26.81 -9.63 0.55
C ILE A 405 -25.72 -9.38 1.61
N SER A 406 -25.93 -8.45 2.54
CA SER A 406 -25.00 -8.19 3.65
C SER A 406 -24.77 -9.44 4.47
N ARG A 407 -25.84 -10.17 4.84
CA ARG A 407 -25.73 -11.42 5.61
C ARG A 407 -24.99 -12.51 4.84
N LEU A 408 -25.29 -12.70 3.55
CA LEU A 408 -24.59 -13.65 2.70
C LEU A 408 -23.10 -13.30 2.61
N ARG A 409 -22.77 -12.03 2.41
CA ARG A 409 -21.38 -11.55 2.36
C ARG A 409 -20.65 -11.79 3.67
N GLU A 410 -21.25 -11.44 4.81
CA GLU A 410 -20.68 -11.69 6.13
C GLU A 410 -20.41 -13.19 6.36
N GLN A 411 -21.36 -14.06 6.03
CA GLN A 411 -21.16 -15.51 6.11
C GLN A 411 -20.03 -16.01 5.20
N LEU A 412 -19.90 -15.47 3.98
CA LEU A 412 -18.79 -15.80 3.08
C LEU A 412 -17.45 -15.37 3.65
N VAL A 413 -17.37 -14.18 4.26
CA VAL A 413 -16.15 -13.67 4.91
C VAL A 413 -15.78 -14.52 6.12
N GLU A 414 -16.75 -14.84 6.99
CA GLU A 414 -16.58 -15.72 8.15
C GLU A 414 -16.07 -17.10 7.71
N ASN A 415 -16.71 -17.71 6.71
CA ASN A 415 -16.33 -19.01 6.17
C ASN A 415 -14.93 -19.01 5.55
N ARG A 416 -14.54 -17.96 4.82
CA ARG A 416 -13.18 -17.82 4.29
C ARG A 416 -12.15 -17.69 5.41
N ALA A 417 -12.43 -16.89 6.43
CA ALA A 417 -11.53 -16.73 7.58
C ALA A 417 -11.35 -18.06 8.35
N LEU A 418 -12.41 -18.85 8.49
CA LEU A 418 -12.34 -20.20 9.07
C LEU A 418 -11.50 -21.14 8.20
N ALA A 419 -11.71 -21.12 6.88
CA ALA A 419 -10.93 -21.90 5.93
C ALA A 419 -9.43 -21.54 5.98
N ASP A 420 -9.09 -20.26 6.02
CA ASP A 420 -7.69 -19.79 6.10
C ASP A 420 -7.00 -20.22 7.39
N ARG A 421 -7.71 -20.17 8.54
CA ARG A 421 -7.21 -20.69 9.82
C ARG A 421 -6.96 -22.20 9.73
N HIS A 422 -7.87 -22.94 9.10
CA HIS A 422 -7.73 -24.37 8.89
C HIS A 422 -6.53 -24.70 7.99
N ILE A 423 -6.39 -24.02 6.85
CA ILE A 423 -5.25 -24.16 5.94
C ILE A 423 -3.93 -23.83 6.65
N THR A 424 -3.89 -22.76 7.45
CA THR A 424 -2.70 -22.38 8.23
C THR A 424 -2.32 -23.48 9.22
N THR A 425 -3.30 -24.04 9.92
CA THR A 425 -3.12 -25.14 10.87
C THR A 425 -2.60 -26.38 10.15
N LEU A 426 -3.26 -26.80 9.08
CA LEU A 426 -2.84 -27.94 8.25
C LEU A 426 -1.44 -27.75 7.69
N THR A 427 -1.10 -26.54 7.23
CA THR A 427 0.25 -26.23 6.70
C THR A 427 1.31 -26.38 7.78
N LYS A 428 1.04 -25.91 9.00
CA LYS A 428 1.95 -26.07 10.15
C LYS A 428 2.12 -27.55 10.51
N THR A 429 1.03 -28.30 10.58
CA THR A 429 1.04 -29.74 10.86
C THR A 429 1.80 -30.51 9.78
N ASN A 430 1.57 -30.22 8.50
CA ASN A 430 2.28 -30.85 7.39
C ASN A 430 3.79 -30.58 7.45
N LYS A 431 4.22 -29.35 7.76
CA LYS A 431 5.64 -29.04 7.95
C LYS A 431 6.27 -29.85 9.09
N GLU A 432 5.53 -30.05 10.18
CA GLU A 432 6.02 -30.85 11.31
C GLU A 432 6.08 -32.34 10.97
N LEU A 433 5.04 -32.89 10.32
CA LEU A 433 5.05 -34.26 9.83
C LEU A 433 6.18 -34.52 8.83
N GLN A 434 6.45 -33.57 7.92
CA GLN A 434 7.57 -33.66 6.98
C GLN A 434 8.93 -33.72 7.71
N LYS A 435 9.12 -32.92 8.76
CA LYS A 435 10.33 -32.99 9.61
C LYS A 435 10.46 -34.34 10.31
N GLN A 436 9.37 -34.86 10.85
CA GLN A 436 9.35 -36.17 11.51
C GLN A 436 9.64 -37.30 10.52
N LEU A 437 9.04 -37.27 9.32
CA LEU A 437 9.31 -38.20 8.23
C LEU A 437 10.79 -38.18 7.83
N ALA A 438 11.37 -37.00 7.64
CA ALA A 438 12.80 -36.87 7.32
C ALA A 438 13.70 -37.43 8.43
N LYS A 439 13.32 -37.22 9.70
CA LYS A 439 14.03 -37.77 10.87
C LYS A 439 13.93 -39.32 10.89
N MET A 440 12.74 -39.87 10.68
CA MET A 440 12.52 -41.33 10.62
C MET A 440 13.26 -41.97 9.45
N GLN A 441 13.24 -41.36 8.27
CA GLN A 441 14.01 -41.83 7.11
C GLN A 441 15.51 -41.89 7.44
N LYS A 442 16.07 -40.84 8.07
CA LYS A 442 17.47 -40.84 8.51
C LYS A 442 17.78 -41.94 9.52
N GLN A 443 16.86 -42.23 10.45
CA GLN A 443 17.00 -43.32 11.42
C GLN A 443 16.92 -44.69 10.76
N LEU A 444 16.02 -44.89 9.79
CA LEU A 444 15.88 -46.13 9.04
C LEU A 444 17.17 -46.42 8.26
N THR A 445 17.68 -45.45 7.49
CA THR A 445 18.93 -45.61 6.74
C THR A 445 20.12 -45.91 7.66
N ALA A 446 20.18 -45.31 8.85
CA ALA A 446 21.22 -45.61 9.83
C ALA A 446 21.11 -47.05 10.36
N THR A 447 19.88 -47.54 10.57
CA THR A 447 19.61 -48.89 11.05
C THR A 447 19.93 -49.93 9.98
N GLU A 448 19.54 -49.70 8.73
CA GLU A 448 19.89 -50.54 7.58
C GLU A 448 21.41 -50.68 7.42
N LYS A 449 22.15 -49.56 7.51
CA LYS A 449 23.63 -49.60 7.49
C LYS A 449 24.20 -50.42 8.65
N ARG A 450 23.61 -50.33 9.83
CA ARG A 450 24.04 -51.08 11.01
C ARG A 450 23.78 -52.59 10.85
N ILE A 451 22.62 -52.97 10.32
CA ILE A 451 22.26 -54.37 10.01
C ILE A 451 23.21 -54.94 8.96
N ALA A 452 23.40 -54.26 7.83
CA ALA A 452 24.33 -54.68 6.79
C ALA A 452 25.77 -54.86 7.32
N GLY A 453 26.20 -53.98 8.24
CA GLY A 453 27.47 -54.11 8.94
C GLY A 453 27.56 -55.29 9.92
N ILE A 454 26.45 -55.70 10.52
CA ILE A 454 26.36 -56.91 11.35
C ILE A 454 26.40 -58.16 10.46
N GLU A 455 25.62 -58.21 9.40
CA GLU A 455 25.59 -59.32 8.44
C GLU A 455 26.96 -59.56 7.80
N LYS A 456 27.63 -58.49 7.36
CA LYS A 456 29.00 -58.58 6.81
C LYS A 456 29.99 -59.15 7.82
N ARG A 457 29.89 -58.74 9.11
CA ARG A 457 30.74 -59.27 10.18
C ARG A 457 30.42 -60.73 10.51
N ALA A 458 29.15 -61.11 10.50
CA ALA A 458 28.71 -62.49 10.68
C ALA A 458 29.21 -63.38 9.54
N ALA A 459 29.09 -62.94 8.27
CA ALA A 459 29.59 -63.65 7.10
C ALA A 459 31.12 -63.86 7.16
N ILE A 460 31.87 -62.85 7.60
CA ILE A 460 33.33 -62.95 7.80
C ILE A 460 33.66 -63.97 8.90
N ARG A 461 32.97 -63.92 10.05
CA ARG A 461 33.18 -64.87 11.15
C ARG A 461 32.83 -66.30 10.76
N VAL A 462 31.67 -66.52 10.17
CA VAL A 462 31.22 -67.85 9.73
C VAL A 462 32.11 -68.39 8.60
N GLY A 463 32.44 -67.56 7.60
CA GLY A 463 33.36 -67.95 6.52
C GLY A 463 34.78 -68.26 7.01
N SER A 464 35.27 -67.57 8.04
CA SER A 464 36.55 -67.87 8.68
C SER A 464 36.51 -69.16 9.50
N ALA A 465 35.39 -69.44 10.19
CA ALA A 465 35.18 -70.67 10.94
C ALA A 465 35.05 -71.90 10.04
N ILE A 466 34.37 -71.76 8.90
CA ILE A 466 34.26 -72.80 7.86
C ILE A 466 35.63 -73.06 7.23
N ARG A 467 36.40 -72.02 6.86
CA ARG A 467 37.78 -72.19 6.38
C ARG A 467 38.71 -72.86 7.40
N ARG A 468 38.55 -72.58 8.70
CA ARG A 468 39.30 -73.24 9.77
C ARG A 468 38.93 -74.72 9.96
N ARG A 469 37.67 -75.10 9.69
CA ARG A 469 37.22 -76.51 9.73
C ARG A 469 37.65 -77.28 8.48
N ILE A 470 37.61 -76.68 7.30
CA ILE A 470 38.03 -77.31 6.05
C ILE A 470 39.57 -77.44 5.99
N GLY A 471 40.33 -76.48 6.53
CA GLY A 471 41.80 -76.53 6.61
C GLY A 471 42.37 -77.55 7.61
N LYS A 472 41.52 -78.23 8.41
CA LYS A 472 41.93 -79.31 9.33
C LYS A 472 41.72 -80.71 8.76
N VAL A 473 41.20 -80.86 7.55
CA VAL A 473 41.17 -82.13 6.83
C VAL A 473 42.30 -82.13 5.80
N ARG A 474 43.53 -82.41 6.27
CA ARG A 474 44.59 -82.94 5.41
C ARG A 474 44.53 -84.47 5.53
N PRO A 475 44.44 -85.23 4.42
CA PRO A 475 44.63 -86.67 4.48
C PRO A 475 46.09 -86.95 4.81
N SER A 476 46.35 -87.69 5.89
CA SER A 476 47.60 -88.44 6.06
C SER A 476 47.62 -89.57 5.04
N ALA A 477 48.82 -89.87 4.54
CA ALA A 477 49.16 -90.96 3.63
C ALA A 477 48.59 -92.32 4.07
#